data_AF-A0A7C2C6W3-F1
#
_entry.id   AF-A0A7C2C6W3-F1
#
_cell.length_a   1.000
_cell.length_b   1.000
_cell.length_c   1.000
_cell.angle_alpha   90.00
_cell.angle_beta   90.00
_cell.angle_gamma   90.00
#
_symmetry.space_group_name_H-M   'P 1'
#
loop_
_entity.id
_entity.type
_entity.pdbx_description
1 polymer ?
#
loop_
_entity_poly.entity_id
_entity_poly.type
_entity_poly.pdbx_seq_one_letter_code
_entity_poly.pdbx_strand_id
1 'polypeptide(L)'
;MVRPPTIEPTPGSSPSAGRLAPPGYTSRLSRGGFNLAEAVAGLKARLRPDQPGRVLAVPLRSQLDGTVYAEANCGPASLAMVLEAYGLNLPTQELRALANRLQSTSGPDVGVWPEVLAQIASRYGLQVFGLDRQWTPADIRAAIGRNEPVVTVVKYRDLPTNAESIATTEHYVVIIGYQGDRFFYNDPAFSDEAGFGRPITEAELRRAWAGTARPGSAFAFRPGPGMQPIPELFPAAAPPTPEPTPEPAGPVQGPLPVPTEPESRPVSAATKVPPDAGGTNSWPGYLLAAQLGILYGAGVFWLGRKLSRRNR
;
A
#
# COMPACT_ATOMS: atom_id res chain seq x y z
N MET A 1 11.11 -45.80 37.28
CA MET A 1 11.17 -44.58 36.45
C MET A 1 11.09 -44.99 34.98
N VAL A 2 9.93 -44.82 34.36
CA VAL A 2 9.69 -45.17 32.95
C VAL A 2 9.88 -43.90 32.13
N ARG A 3 10.80 -43.90 31.17
CA ARG A 3 10.97 -42.78 30.22
C ARG A 3 9.75 -42.73 29.30
N PRO A 4 9.18 -41.55 29.01
CA PRO A 4 8.10 -41.42 28.04
C PRO A 4 8.63 -41.72 26.63
N PRO A 5 7.78 -42.22 25.72
CA PRO A 5 8.17 -42.52 24.34
C PRO A 5 8.48 -41.23 23.58
N THR A 6 9.59 -41.24 22.85
CA THR A 6 9.95 -40.24 21.86
C THR A 6 8.92 -40.28 20.73
N ILE A 7 8.14 -39.21 20.57
CA ILE A 7 7.30 -39.01 19.39
C ILE A 7 8.21 -38.42 18.31
N GLU A 8 8.59 -39.25 17.34
CA GLU A 8 9.24 -38.75 16.13
C GLU A 8 8.23 -37.89 15.33
N PRO A 9 8.62 -36.68 14.91
CA PRO A 9 7.76 -35.86 14.06
C PRO A 9 7.59 -36.56 12.71
N THR A 10 6.35 -36.91 12.41
CA THR A 10 5.97 -37.39 11.07
C THR A 10 6.32 -36.29 10.07
N PRO A 11 7.01 -36.58 8.95
CA PRO A 11 7.26 -35.58 7.92
C PRO A 11 5.90 -35.15 7.35
N GLY A 12 5.43 -33.99 7.82
CA GLY A 12 4.19 -33.39 7.38
C GLY A 12 4.29 -33.12 5.89
N SER A 13 3.36 -33.72 5.14
CA SER A 13 3.06 -33.42 3.75
C SER A 13 3.19 -31.92 3.51
N SER A 14 4.21 -31.51 2.74
CA SER A 14 4.25 -30.15 2.20
C SER A 14 2.89 -29.86 1.58
N PRO A 15 2.24 -28.72 1.87
CA PRO A 15 1.04 -28.34 1.15
C PRO A 15 1.38 -28.44 -0.34
N SER A 16 0.61 -29.26 -1.06
CA SER A 16 0.76 -29.45 -2.51
C SER A 16 1.00 -28.08 -3.12
N ALA A 17 2.17 -27.89 -3.75
CA ALA A 17 2.58 -26.64 -4.38
C ALA A 17 1.36 -26.06 -5.09
N GLY A 18 0.82 -24.98 -4.52
CA GLY A 18 -0.49 -24.46 -4.87
C GLY A 18 -0.57 -24.39 -6.38
N ARG A 19 -1.57 -25.09 -6.94
CA ARG A 19 -1.83 -25.14 -8.37
C ARG A 19 -1.74 -23.71 -8.90
N LEU A 20 -0.66 -23.40 -9.64
CA LEU A 20 -0.54 -22.17 -10.42
C LEU A 20 -1.86 -22.04 -11.18
N ALA A 21 -2.48 -20.87 -11.11
CA ALA A 21 -3.78 -20.63 -11.71
C ALA A 21 -3.85 -21.27 -13.12
N PRO A 22 -4.90 -22.05 -13.42
CA PRO A 22 -4.96 -22.79 -14.68
C PRO A 22 -4.92 -21.84 -15.90
N PRO A 23 -4.45 -22.31 -17.06
CA PRO A 23 -4.50 -21.55 -18.31
C PRO A 23 -5.93 -21.06 -18.57
N GLY A 24 -6.11 -19.75 -18.79
CA GLY A 24 -7.42 -19.11 -18.85
C GLY A 24 -7.87 -18.43 -17.55
N TYR A 25 -6.94 -18.15 -16.63
CA TYR A 25 -7.18 -17.33 -15.44
C TYR A 25 -7.57 -15.90 -15.84
N THR A 26 -8.86 -15.68 -16.10
CA THR A 26 -9.47 -14.40 -15.78
C THR A 26 -9.43 -14.33 -14.27
N SER A 27 -8.58 -13.47 -13.71
CA SER A 27 -8.77 -13.15 -12.32
C SER A 27 -10.26 -12.79 -12.13
N ARG A 28 -10.82 -13.12 -10.96
CA ARG A 28 -12.08 -12.52 -10.49
C ARG A 28 -12.00 -10.99 -10.34
N LEU A 29 -10.99 -10.32 -10.89
CA LEU A 29 -10.98 -8.92 -11.31
C LEU A 29 -12.36 -8.44 -11.80
N SER A 30 -13.12 -9.30 -12.50
CA SER A 30 -14.44 -8.96 -13.05
C SER A 30 -15.65 -9.18 -12.14
N ARG A 31 -15.51 -9.57 -10.85
CA ARG A 31 -16.67 -9.53 -9.92
C ARG A 31 -16.96 -8.07 -9.56
N GLY A 32 -17.64 -7.37 -10.47
CA GLY A 32 -18.09 -5.98 -10.27
C GLY A 32 -17.65 -4.97 -11.34
N GLY A 33 -17.35 -5.39 -12.57
CA GLY A 33 -17.04 -4.43 -13.64
C GLY A 33 -15.65 -3.81 -13.62
N PHE A 34 -14.78 -4.18 -12.66
CA PHE A 34 -13.39 -3.71 -12.64
C PHE A 34 -12.52 -4.42 -13.68
N ASN A 35 -11.93 -3.65 -14.58
CA ASN A 35 -10.97 -4.14 -15.56
C ASN A 35 -9.55 -3.69 -15.19
N LEU A 36 -8.72 -4.60 -14.64
CA LEU A 36 -7.36 -4.26 -14.22
C LEU A 36 -6.50 -3.73 -15.36
N ALA A 37 -6.64 -4.27 -16.58
CA ALA A 37 -5.83 -3.84 -17.70
C ALA A 37 -6.13 -2.38 -18.05
N GLU A 38 -7.41 -2.00 -18.09
CA GLU A 38 -7.85 -0.62 -18.29
C GLU A 38 -7.46 0.28 -17.12
N ALA A 39 -7.62 -0.16 -15.87
CA ALA A 39 -7.25 0.60 -14.69
C ALA A 39 -5.74 0.88 -14.65
N VAL A 40 -4.91 -0.12 -14.94
CA VAL A 40 -3.45 0.01 -15.05
C VAL A 40 -3.07 0.89 -16.22
N ALA A 41 -3.72 0.77 -17.38
CA ALA A 41 -3.49 1.64 -18.53
C ALA A 41 -3.83 3.10 -18.19
N GLY A 42 -4.96 3.34 -17.52
CA GLY A 42 -5.36 4.67 -17.04
C GLY A 42 -4.37 5.24 -16.02
N LEU A 43 -3.83 4.42 -15.12
CA LEU A 43 -2.79 4.84 -14.18
C LEU A 43 -1.48 5.16 -14.91
N LYS A 44 -1.05 4.32 -15.85
CA LYS A 44 0.13 4.57 -16.69
C LYS A 44 0.00 5.84 -17.52
N ALA A 45 -1.19 6.14 -18.05
CA ALA A 45 -1.46 7.36 -18.80
C ALA A 45 -1.35 8.64 -17.95
N ARG A 46 -1.45 8.53 -16.61
CA ARG A 46 -1.21 9.65 -15.68
C ARG A 46 0.27 9.86 -15.36
N LEU A 47 1.14 8.92 -15.75
CA LEU A 47 2.58 9.04 -15.53
C LEU A 47 3.19 10.04 -16.51
N ARG A 48 4.02 10.94 -15.99
CA ARG A 48 4.87 11.85 -16.75
C ARG A 48 6.05 11.12 -17.42
N PRO A 49 6.21 11.15 -18.75
CA PRO A 49 7.26 10.40 -19.44
C PRO A 49 8.70 10.83 -19.10
N ASP A 50 8.88 12.09 -18.67
CA ASP A 50 10.15 12.70 -18.30
C ASP A 50 10.62 12.35 -16.88
N GLN A 51 9.82 11.60 -16.11
CA GLN A 51 10.14 11.25 -14.73
C GLN A 51 10.25 9.74 -14.53
N PRO A 52 11.24 9.26 -13.75
CA PRO A 52 11.35 7.85 -13.42
C PRO A 52 10.10 7.42 -12.66
N GLY A 53 9.48 6.35 -13.13
CA GLY A 53 8.28 5.81 -12.52
C GLY A 53 8.04 4.37 -12.92
N ARG A 54 7.33 3.66 -12.07
CA ARG A 54 6.93 2.27 -12.29
C ARG A 54 5.62 1.99 -11.59
N VAL A 55 4.79 1.17 -12.23
CA VAL A 55 3.52 0.70 -11.70
C VAL A 55 3.40 -0.80 -11.96
N LEU A 56 3.06 -1.55 -10.91
CA LEU A 56 2.75 -2.97 -10.93
C LEU A 56 1.25 -3.15 -11.08
N ALA A 57 0.80 -4.19 -11.79
CA ALA A 57 -0.61 -4.49 -11.92
C ALA A 57 -1.06 -5.40 -10.76
N VAL A 58 -1.13 -4.82 -9.56
CA VAL A 58 -1.68 -5.51 -8.40
C VAL A 58 -3.20 -5.29 -8.38
N PRO A 59 -4.02 -6.35 -8.34
CA PRO A 59 -5.47 -6.23 -8.30
C PRO A 59 -5.94 -5.51 -7.04
N LEU A 60 -7.04 -4.76 -7.14
CA LEU A 60 -7.70 -4.18 -5.96
C LEU A 60 -8.64 -5.22 -5.34
N ARG A 61 -8.60 -5.34 -4.00
CA ARG A 61 -9.56 -6.13 -3.20
C ARG A 61 -10.06 -5.28 -2.05
N SER A 62 -11.38 -5.22 -1.90
CA SER A 62 -12.01 -4.58 -0.75
C SER A 62 -11.93 -5.47 0.50
N GLN A 63 -11.78 -4.85 1.67
CA GLN A 63 -12.00 -5.48 2.97
C GLN A 63 -13.48 -5.58 3.34
N LEU A 64 -14.34 -4.80 2.66
CA LEU A 64 -15.78 -4.72 2.92
C LEU A 64 -16.50 -5.95 2.32
N ASP A 65 -16.18 -7.12 2.87
CA ASP A 65 -16.56 -8.43 2.33
C ASP A 65 -17.88 -8.98 2.91
N GLY A 66 -18.64 -8.13 3.61
CA GLY A 66 -19.91 -8.46 4.25
C GLY A 66 -19.79 -9.32 5.51
N THR A 67 -18.58 -9.67 5.96
CA THR A 67 -18.38 -10.40 7.21
C THR A 67 -18.33 -9.48 8.42
N VAL A 68 -18.47 -10.07 9.61
CA VAL A 68 -18.29 -9.35 10.89
C VAL A 68 -16.87 -8.80 11.07
N TYR A 69 -15.90 -9.26 10.28
CA TYR A 69 -14.50 -8.84 10.33
C TYR A 69 -14.18 -7.71 9.33
N ALA A 70 -15.16 -7.27 8.53
CA ALA A 70 -14.94 -6.37 7.40
C ALA A 70 -14.14 -5.12 7.78
N GLU A 71 -14.45 -4.48 8.91
CA GLU A 71 -13.76 -3.26 9.37
C GLU A 71 -12.29 -3.49 9.78
N ALA A 72 -11.92 -4.72 10.12
CA ALA A 72 -10.55 -5.08 10.50
C ALA A 72 -9.83 -5.95 9.44
N ASN A 73 -10.47 -6.21 8.29
CA ASN A 73 -9.95 -7.07 7.22
C ASN A 73 -8.91 -6.39 6.30
N CYS A 74 -8.49 -5.14 6.58
CA CYS A 74 -7.52 -4.41 5.75
C CYS A 74 -6.22 -5.21 5.49
N GLY A 75 -5.70 -5.91 6.50
CA GLY A 75 -4.53 -6.79 6.39
C GLY A 75 -4.76 -8.01 5.47
N PRO A 76 -5.73 -8.88 5.79
CA PRO A 76 -6.11 -10.00 4.92
C PRO A 76 -6.45 -9.61 3.49
N ALA A 77 -7.15 -8.49 3.27
CA ALA A 77 -7.47 -8.00 1.94
C ALA A 77 -6.22 -7.54 1.18
N SER A 78 -5.30 -6.82 1.86
CA SER A 78 -4.01 -6.40 1.29
C SER A 78 -3.14 -7.60 0.91
N LEU A 79 -3.11 -8.64 1.75
CA LEU A 79 -2.41 -9.88 1.43
C LEU A 79 -3.07 -10.63 0.26
N ALA A 80 -4.40 -10.64 0.17
CA ALA A 80 -5.11 -11.22 -0.97
C ALA A 80 -4.73 -10.53 -2.29
N MET A 81 -4.62 -9.19 -2.30
CA MET A 81 -4.17 -8.43 -3.48
C MET A 81 -2.79 -8.88 -3.94
N VAL A 82 -1.84 -9.00 -3.01
CA VAL A 82 -0.46 -9.42 -3.33
C VAL A 82 -0.40 -10.87 -3.82
N LEU A 83 -1.08 -11.79 -3.14
CA LEU A 83 -1.14 -13.20 -3.54
C LEU A 83 -1.76 -13.36 -4.92
N GLU A 84 -2.81 -12.60 -5.20
CA GLU A 84 -3.47 -12.63 -6.51
C GLU A 84 -2.58 -12.07 -7.63
N ALA A 85 -1.78 -11.04 -7.34
CA ALA A 85 -0.76 -10.56 -8.29
C ALA A 85 0.22 -11.69 -8.68
N TYR A 86 0.51 -12.60 -7.75
CA TYR A 86 1.33 -13.79 -7.98
C TYR A 86 0.53 -15.03 -8.42
N GLY A 87 -0.72 -14.86 -8.86
CA GLY A 87 -1.55 -15.93 -9.41
C GLY A 87 -2.28 -16.80 -8.39
N LEU A 88 -2.30 -16.41 -7.12
CA LEU A 88 -2.99 -17.12 -6.05
C LEU A 88 -4.28 -16.41 -5.63
N ASN A 89 -5.43 -17.00 -5.99
CA ASN A 89 -6.74 -16.43 -5.70
C ASN A 89 -7.32 -16.96 -4.39
N LEU A 90 -6.99 -16.33 -3.27
CA LEU A 90 -7.53 -16.72 -1.97
C LEU A 90 -8.62 -15.76 -1.49
N PRO A 91 -9.74 -16.26 -0.92
CA PRO A 91 -10.73 -15.41 -0.28
C PRO A 91 -10.15 -14.68 0.93
N THR A 92 -10.48 -13.38 1.08
CA THR A 92 -10.13 -12.58 2.28
C THR A 92 -10.53 -13.27 3.58
N GLN A 93 -11.69 -13.93 3.57
CA GLN A 93 -12.26 -14.67 4.70
C GLN A 93 -11.38 -15.86 5.13
N GLU A 94 -10.77 -16.56 4.17
CA GLU A 94 -9.87 -17.68 4.44
C GLU A 94 -8.57 -17.17 5.08
N LEU A 95 -8.01 -16.08 4.53
CA LEU A 95 -6.82 -15.42 5.07
C LEU A 95 -7.07 -14.88 6.49
N ARG A 96 -8.26 -14.29 6.74
CA ARG A 96 -8.69 -13.88 8.08
C ARG A 96 -8.78 -15.07 9.03
N ALA A 97 -9.43 -16.16 8.63
CA ALA A 97 -9.55 -17.35 9.47
C ALA A 97 -8.18 -17.95 9.81
N LEU A 98 -7.25 -17.96 8.85
CA LEU A 98 -5.88 -18.39 9.09
C LEU A 98 -5.15 -17.45 10.04
N ALA A 99 -5.25 -16.14 9.84
CA ALA A 99 -4.66 -15.14 10.73
C ALA A 99 -5.16 -15.29 12.17
N ASN A 100 -6.48 -15.38 12.35
CA ASN A 100 -7.13 -15.61 13.65
C ASN A 100 -6.55 -16.84 14.38
N ARG A 101 -6.34 -17.96 13.68
CA ARG A 101 -5.71 -19.15 14.26
C ARG A 101 -4.26 -18.92 14.67
N LEU A 102 -3.48 -18.24 13.83
CA LEU A 102 -2.05 -18.01 14.09
C LEU A 102 -1.81 -17.02 15.24
N GLN A 103 -2.65 -15.99 15.35
CA GLN A 103 -2.56 -14.99 16.41
C GLN A 103 -3.39 -15.37 17.67
N SER A 104 -4.13 -16.47 17.62
CA SER A 104 -5.05 -16.91 18.68
C SER A 104 -6.08 -15.83 19.08
N THR A 105 -6.69 -15.17 18.10
CA THR A 105 -7.76 -14.18 18.32
C THR A 105 -8.98 -14.47 17.45
N SER A 106 -10.14 -13.97 17.86
CA SER A 106 -11.39 -14.11 17.08
C SER A 106 -12.28 -12.86 17.09
N GLY A 107 -11.85 -11.78 17.76
CA GLY A 107 -12.62 -10.54 17.87
C GLY A 107 -12.82 -9.85 16.51
N PRO A 108 -14.02 -9.34 16.21
CA PRO A 108 -14.33 -8.72 14.92
C PRO A 108 -13.53 -7.43 14.64
N ASP A 109 -13.13 -6.75 15.70
CA ASP A 109 -12.39 -5.48 15.73
C ASP A 109 -10.87 -5.66 15.86
N VAL A 110 -10.40 -6.90 15.95
CA VAL A 110 -8.97 -7.20 16.12
C VAL A 110 -8.29 -7.22 14.76
N GLY A 111 -7.28 -6.35 14.58
CA GLY A 111 -6.42 -6.34 13.40
C GLY A 111 -5.53 -7.58 13.30
N VAL A 112 -4.83 -7.71 12.17
CA VAL A 112 -3.83 -8.78 11.95
C VAL A 112 -2.43 -8.19 12.02
N TRP A 113 -1.52 -8.85 12.74
CA TRP A 113 -0.13 -8.40 12.86
C TRP A 113 0.66 -8.61 11.54
N PRO A 114 1.61 -7.71 11.18
CA PRO A 114 2.42 -7.86 9.97
C PRO A 114 3.14 -9.20 9.87
N GLU A 115 3.65 -9.70 10.99
CA GLU A 115 4.38 -10.96 11.09
C GLU A 115 3.48 -12.17 10.76
N VAL A 116 2.21 -12.08 11.13
CA VAL A 116 1.20 -13.11 10.79
C VAL A 116 0.88 -13.07 9.30
N LEU A 117 0.71 -11.88 8.70
CA LEU A 117 0.51 -11.75 7.25
C LEU A 117 1.71 -12.31 6.48
N ALA A 118 2.92 -12.02 6.94
CA ALA A 118 4.14 -12.56 6.35
C ALA A 118 4.23 -14.08 6.45
N GLN A 119 3.91 -14.63 7.63
CA GLN A 119 3.89 -16.09 7.84
C GLN A 119 2.88 -16.76 6.90
N ILE A 120 1.71 -16.15 6.69
CA ILE A 120 0.71 -16.66 5.74
C ILE A 120 1.27 -16.60 4.31
N ALA A 121 1.82 -15.47 3.89
CA ALA A 121 2.40 -15.31 2.56
C ALA A 121 3.46 -16.39 2.25
N SER A 122 4.34 -16.69 3.23
CA SER A 122 5.35 -17.74 3.08
C SER A 122 4.78 -19.15 2.99
N ARG A 123 3.65 -19.45 3.63
CA ARG A 123 2.94 -20.75 3.43
C ARG A 123 2.45 -20.93 1.99
N TYR A 124 2.25 -19.83 1.28
CA TYR A 124 1.84 -19.80 -0.12
C TYR A 124 3.01 -19.56 -1.09
N GLY A 125 4.25 -19.71 -0.62
CA GLY A 125 5.43 -19.69 -1.48
C GLY A 125 6.01 -18.29 -1.76
N LEU A 126 5.54 -17.24 -1.09
CA LEU A 126 6.16 -15.92 -1.17
C LEU A 126 7.30 -15.74 -0.16
N GLN A 127 8.37 -15.09 -0.61
CA GLN A 127 9.39 -14.53 0.29
C GLN A 127 8.96 -13.14 0.73
N VAL A 128 9.16 -12.83 2.01
CA VAL A 128 8.78 -11.56 2.63
C VAL A 128 10.02 -10.89 3.22
N PHE A 129 10.17 -9.58 3.00
CA PHE A 129 11.36 -8.83 3.39
C PHE A 129 11.03 -7.58 4.19
N GLY A 130 11.91 -7.25 5.14
CA GLY A 130 11.95 -5.96 5.83
C GLY A 130 10.95 -5.77 6.97
N LEU A 131 10.45 -6.85 7.58
CA LEU A 131 9.56 -6.77 8.76
C LEU A 131 10.24 -6.23 10.02
N ASP A 132 11.56 -6.34 10.09
CA ASP A 132 12.42 -6.04 11.24
C ASP A 132 13.07 -4.65 11.17
N ARG A 133 12.72 -3.84 10.18
CA ARG A 133 13.32 -2.53 9.95
C ARG A 133 12.29 -1.44 9.69
N GLN A 134 12.70 -0.20 9.92
CA GLN A 134 11.95 0.97 9.51
C GLN A 134 12.21 1.25 8.02
N TRP A 135 11.14 1.29 7.23
CA TRP A 135 11.25 1.60 5.80
C TRP A 135 11.33 3.09 5.55
N THR A 136 12.06 3.43 4.50
CA THR A 136 12.06 4.75 3.88
C THR A 136 11.28 4.73 2.57
N PRO A 137 10.85 5.89 2.06
CA PRO A 137 10.32 6.03 0.71
C PRO A 137 11.28 5.53 -0.38
N ALA A 138 12.60 5.68 -0.18
CA ALA A 138 13.61 5.13 -1.10
C ALA A 138 13.58 3.59 -1.12
N ASP A 139 13.36 2.94 0.03
CA ASP A 139 13.20 1.49 0.11
C ASP A 139 11.99 1.00 -0.68
N ILE A 140 10.87 1.73 -0.61
CA ILE A 140 9.67 1.43 -1.40
C ILE A 140 9.97 1.51 -2.89
N ARG A 141 10.61 2.60 -3.36
CA ARG A 141 11.00 2.72 -4.77
C ARG A 141 11.89 1.55 -5.20
N ALA A 142 12.86 1.17 -4.37
CA ALA A 142 13.75 0.06 -4.66
C ALA A 142 13.00 -1.29 -4.74
N ALA A 143 12.04 -1.55 -3.84
CA ALA A 143 11.21 -2.76 -3.89
C ALA A 143 10.33 -2.81 -5.14
N ILE A 144 9.60 -1.73 -5.43
CA ILE A 144 8.78 -1.64 -6.65
C ILE A 144 9.67 -1.77 -7.90
N GLY A 145 10.86 -1.18 -7.89
CA GLY A 145 11.88 -1.33 -8.94
C GLY A 145 12.33 -2.78 -9.18
N ARG A 146 12.11 -3.68 -8.22
CA ARG A 146 12.37 -5.13 -8.33
C ARG A 146 11.10 -5.96 -8.57
N ASN A 147 9.98 -5.33 -8.96
CA ASN A 147 8.67 -5.99 -9.07
C ASN A 147 8.14 -6.55 -7.74
N GLU A 148 8.53 -5.96 -6.61
CA GLU A 148 8.06 -6.39 -5.29
C GLU A 148 6.99 -5.42 -4.79
N PRO A 149 5.70 -5.80 -4.78
CA PRO A 149 4.67 -4.97 -4.17
C PRO A 149 4.94 -4.85 -2.67
N VAL A 150 4.58 -3.71 -2.09
CA VAL A 150 4.85 -3.40 -0.68
C VAL A 150 3.54 -3.24 0.05
N VAL A 151 3.34 -4.01 1.12
CA VAL A 151 2.27 -3.73 2.10
C VAL A 151 2.84 -2.83 3.17
N THR A 152 2.12 -1.78 3.53
CA THR A 152 2.53 -0.87 4.59
C THR A 152 1.38 -0.51 5.52
N VAL A 153 1.73 -0.21 6.78
CA VAL A 153 0.79 0.24 7.81
C VAL A 153 0.84 1.76 7.87
N VAL A 154 -0.31 2.40 7.77
CA VAL A 154 -0.49 3.84 7.86
C VAL A 154 -1.56 4.20 8.87
N LYS A 155 -1.57 5.45 9.34
CA LYS A 155 -2.71 6.01 10.06
C LYS A 155 -3.83 6.31 9.07
N TYR A 156 -5.00 5.68 9.22
CA TYR A 156 -6.06 5.73 8.19
C TYR A 156 -6.44 7.16 7.80
N ARG A 157 -6.71 8.00 8.79
CA ARG A 157 -7.10 9.41 8.60
C ARG A 157 -6.02 10.28 7.97
N ASP A 158 -4.75 9.87 8.00
CA ASP A 158 -3.65 10.69 7.48
C ASP A 158 -3.40 10.43 5.99
N LEU A 159 -4.10 9.45 5.40
CA LEU A 159 -4.18 9.26 3.96
C LEU A 159 -4.89 10.46 3.31
N PRO A 160 -4.41 10.98 2.16
CA PRO A 160 -4.89 12.24 1.57
C PRO A 160 -6.40 12.34 1.40
N THR A 161 -7.03 11.20 1.12
CA THR A 161 -8.45 11.08 0.77
C THR A 161 -9.34 10.75 1.96
N ASN A 162 -8.72 10.50 3.11
CA ASN A 162 -9.40 10.09 4.34
C ASN A 162 -9.15 11.13 5.45
N ALA A 163 -8.65 12.32 5.11
CA ALA A 163 -8.32 13.42 6.03
C ALA A 163 -9.48 13.84 6.95
N GLU A 164 -10.72 13.70 6.47
CA GLU A 164 -11.93 14.03 7.22
C GLU A 164 -12.42 12.88 8.12
N SER A 165 -11.77 11.71 8.06
CA SER A 165 -12.16 10.54 8.85
C SER A 165 -11.84 10.73 10.33
N ILE A 166 -12.83 10.43 11.17
CA ILE A 166 -12.65 10.35 12.63
C ILE A 166 -12.01 9.04 13.08
N ALA A 167 -11.73 8.08 12.20
CA ALA A 167 -11.08 6.84 12.58
C ALA A 167 -9.61 7.09 12.96
N THR A 168 -9.22 6.71 14.18
CA THR A 168 -7.83 6.77 14.67
C THR A 168 -7.06 5.47 14.45
N THR A 169 -7.64 4.51 13.74
CA THR A 169 -7.06 3.18 13.57
C THR A 169 -5.89 3.19 12.60
N GLU A 170 -5.02 2.19 12.77
CA GLU A 170 -4.03 1.84 11.76
C GLU A 170 -4.71 1.09 10.60
N HIS A 171 -4.11 1.17 9.43
CA HIS A 171 -4.67 0.64 8.20
C HIS A 171 -3.58 0.09 7.29
N TYR A 172 -3.85 -1.03 6.63
CA TYR A 172 -2.97 -1.59 5.62
C TYR A 172 -3.36 -1.06 4.24
N VAL A 173 -2.35 -0.67 3.47
CA VAL A 173 -2.46 -0.38 2.03
C VAL A 173 -1.37 -1.11 1.28
N VAL A 174 -1.59 -1.34 -0.01
CA VAL A 174 -0.56 -1.93 -0.90
C VAL A 174 0.00 -0.83 -1.79
N ILE A 175 1.27 -0.49 -1.65
CA ILE A 175 1.96 0.37 -2.61
C ILE A 175 2.25 -0.46 -3.86
N ILE A 176 1.80 0.05 -5.01
CA ILE A 176 1.85 -0.62 -6.31
C ILE A 176 2.72 0.13 -7.32
N GLY A 177 3.18 1.34 -6.99
CA GLY A 177 3.95 2.13 -7.93
C GLY A 177 4.55 3.39 -7.34
N TYR A 178 5.38 4.05 -8.13
CA TYR A 178 5.91 5.38 -7.87
C TYR A 178 6.13 6.18 -9.15
N GLN A 179 6.21 7.51 -9.02
CA GLN A 179 6.79 8.41 -9.99
C GLN A 179 7.34 9.64 -9.28
N GLY A 180 8.63 9.93 -9.47
CA GLY A 180 9.30 11.02 -8.76
C GLY A 180 9.13 10.90 -7.23
N ASP A 181 8.49 11.90 -6.63
CA ASP A 181 8.19 12.00 -5.19
C ASP A 181 6.82 11.43 -4.80
N ARG A 182 6.08 10.82 -5.73
CA ARG A 182 4.74 10.26 -5.47
C ARG A 182 4.76 8.74 -5.54
N PHE A 183 3.89 8.14 -4.73
CA PHE A 183 3.57 6.71 -4.73
C PHE A 183 2.11 6.50 -5.14
N PHE A 184 1.83 5.32 -5.65
CA PHE A 184 0.49 4.86 -5.99
C PHE A 184 0.14 3.65 -5.13
N TYR A 185 -1.04 3.65 -4.52
CA TYR A 185 -1.46 2.59 -3.61
C TYR A 185 -2.88 2.11 -3.84
N ASN A 186 -3.11 0.83 -3.56
CA ASN A 186 -4.44 0.24 -3.46
C ASN A 186 -4.91 0.30 -2.00
N ASP A 187 -6.12 0.82 -1.80
CA ASP A 187 -6.76 0.99 -0.49
C ASP A 187 -7.91 -0.01 -0.33
N PRO A 188 -7.79 -1.02 0.56
CA PRO A 188 -8.84 -2.01 0.74
C PRO A 188 -10.11 -1.45 1.40
N ALA A 189 -10.10 -0.23 1.95
CA ALA A 189 -11.29 0.37 2.57
C ALA A 189 -12.38 0.78 1.55
N PHE A 190 -12.10 0.70 0.26
CA PHE A 190 -13.02 1.03 -0.82
C PHE A 190 -13.67 -0.24 -1.37
N SER A 191 -14.96 -0.19 -1.67
CA SER A 191 -15.72 -1.30 -2.27
C SER A 191 -15.66 -1.32 -3.80
N ASP A 192 -15.06 -0.30 -4.42
CA ASP A 192 -15.04 -0.06 -5.86
C ASP A 192 -13.67 0.43 -6.33
N GLU A 193 -13.58 0.83 -7.61
CA GLU A 193 -12.35 1.26 -8.26
C GLU A 193 -11.70 2.51 -7.65
N ALA A 194 -12.42 3.28 -6.81
CA ALA A 194 -11.85 4.45 -6.15
C ALA A 194 -10.71 4.10 -5.18
N GLY A 195 -10.63 2.83 -4.77
CA GLY A 195 -9.51 2.29 -3.99
C GLY A 195 -8.24 2.02 -4.81
N PHE A 196 -8.30 2.01 -6.15
CA PHE A 196 -7.18 1.58 -6.98
C PHE A 196 -6.21 2.73 -7.30
N GLY A 197 -4.91 2.48 -7.18
CA GLY A 197 -3.88 3.37 -7.73
C GLY A 197 -3.93 4.81 -7.22
N ARG A 198 -4.30 5.02 -5.96
CA ARG A 198 -4.46 6.33 -5.36
C ARG A 198 -3.10 7.01 -5.17
N PRO A 199 -2.97 8.31 -5.44
CA PRO A 199 -1.71 9.01 -5.25
C PRO A 199 -1.47 9.36 -3.77
N ILE A 200 -0.21 9.29 -3.36
CA ILE A 200 0.29 9.85 -2.10
C ILE A 200 1.71 10.39 -2.30
N THR A 201 1.99 11.60 -1.88
CA THR A 201 3.35 12.15 -1.92
C THR A 201 4.22 11.51 -0.84
N GLU A 202 5.54 11.60 -1.01
CA GLU A 202 6.50 11.14 -0.02
C GLU A 202 6.27 11.78 1.36
N ALA A 203 6.01 13.09 1.40
CA ALA A 203 5.73 13.82 2.64
C ALA A 203 4.44 13.33 3.30
N GLU A 204 3.39 13.07 2.53
CA GLU A 204 2.13 12.54 3.03
C GLU A 204 2.27 11.12 3.56
N LEU A 205 3.02 10.25 2.87
CA LEU A 205 3.31 8.90 3.35
C LEU A 205 4.08 8.92 4.67
N ARG A 206 5.11 9.76 4.78
CA ARG A 206 5.88 9.93 6.02
C ARG A 206 5.00 10.41 7.17
N ARG A 207 4.11 11.36 6.92
CA ARG A 207 3.12 11.81 7.92
C ARG A 207 2.20 10.66 8.34
N ALA A 208 1.66 9.91 7.39
CA ALA A 208 0.77 8.79 7.66
C ALA A 208 1.47 7.66 8.43
N TRP A 209 2.77 7.47 8.25
CA TRP A 209 3.60 6.59 9.07
C TRP A 209 3.84 7.12 10.48
N ALA A 210 4.13 8.41 10.64
CA ALA A 210 4.43 9.00 11.94
C ALA A 210 3.28 8.81 12.96
N GLY A 211 2.03 8.70 12.49
CA GLY A 211 0.84 8.47 13.32
C GLY A 211 0.57 6.99 13.71
N THR A 212 1.44 6.06 13.32
CA THR A 212 1.33 4.62 13.65
C THR A 212 2.14 4.25 14.89
N ALA A 213 1.81 3.12 15.52
CA ALA A 213 2.52 2.55 16.65
C ALA A 213 3.95 2.15 16.29
N ARG A 214 4.20 1.78 15.03
CA ARG A 214 5.52 1.47 14.49
C ARG A 214 5.76 2.27 13.19
N PRO A 215 6.24 3.52 13.26
CA PRO A 215 6.44 4.37 12.09
C PRO A 215 7.34 3.70 11.03
N GLY A 216 6.94 3.77 9.76
CA GLY A 216 7.69 3.14 8.66
C GLY A 216 7.54 1.62 8.61
N SER A 217 6.50 1.06 9.22
CA SER A 217 6.17 -0.37 9.08
C SER A 217 5.74 -0.68 7.65
N ALA A 218 6.56 -1.46 6.95
CA ALA A 218 6.23 -2.00 5.65
C ALA A 218 6.96 -3.33 5.43
N PHE A 219 6.55 -4.06 4.41
CA PHE A 219 7.18 -5.30 4.01
C PHE A 219 6.87 -5.57 2.53
N ALA A 220 7.87 -6.09 1.84
CA ALA A 220 7.81 -6.39 0.42
C ALA A 220 7.74 -7.88 0.16
N PHE A 221 7.17 -8.25 -0.98
CA PHE A 221 6.94 -9.65 -1.35
C PHE A 221 7.61 -9.97 -2.67
N ARG A 222 8.22 -11.16 -2.75
CA ARG A 222 8.79 -11.72 -3.97
C ARG A 222 8.33 -13.17 -4.13
N PRO A 223 8.24 -13.70 -5.37
CA PRO A 223 8.13 -15.14 -5.57
C PRO A 223 9.26 -15.89 -4.89
N GLY A 224 8.94 -16.95 -4.13
CA GLY A 224 9.93 -17.89 -3.63
C GLY A 224 10.42 -18.85 -4.71
N PRO A 225 11.39 -19.74 -4.38
CA PRO A 225 11.91 -20.73 -5.31
C PRO A 225 10.79 -21.56 -5.95
N GLY A 226 10.77 -21.62 -7.29
CA GLY A 226 9.78 -22.39 -8.05
C GLY A 226 8.46 -21.66 -8.32
N MET A 227 8.25 -20.46 -7.76
CA MET A 227 7.09 -19.64 -8.07
C MET A 227 7.41 -18.69 -9.23
N GLN A 228 6.58 -18.71 -10.28
CA GLN A 228 6.70 -17.80 -11.41
C GLN A 228 5.61 -16.72 -11.31
N PRO A 229 5.98 -15.43 -11.27
CA PRO A 229 5.01 -14.35 -11.31
C PRO A 229 4.30 -14.33 -12.66
N ILE A 230 3.07 -13.81 -12.70
CA ILE A 230 2.35 -13.57 -13.95
C ILE A 230 3.04 -12.42 -14.69
N PRO A 231 3.70 -12.65 -15.86
CA PRO A 231 4.50 -11.62 -16.52
C PRO A 231 3.70 -10.37 -16.90
N GLU A 232 2.42 -10.54 -17.23
CA GLU A 232 1.51 -9.44 -17.57
C GLU A 232 1.28 -8.51 -16.38
N LEU A 233 1.36 -9.03 -15.15
CA LEU A 233 1.13 -8.26 -13.93
C LEU A 233 2.39 -7.56 -13.42
N PHE A 234 3.55 -8.12 -13.76
CA PHE A 234 4.88 -7.62 -13.41
C PHE A 234 5.69 -7.41 -14.68
N PRO A 235 5.41 -6.33 -15.45
CA PRO A 235 6.17 -6.07 -16.66
C PRO A 235 7.66 -6.06 -16.33
N ALA A 236 8.47 -6.59 -17.26
CA ALA A 236 9.91 -6.60 -17.10
C ALA A 236 10.40 -5.20 -16.72
N ALA A 237 11.36 -5.15 -15.79
CA ALA A 237 12.02 -3.88 -15.52
C ALA A 237 12.52 -3.34 -16.86
N ALA A 238 12.24 -2.07 -17.16
CA ALA A 238 12.96 -1.42 -18.25
C ALA A 238 14.46 -1.68 -17.98
N PRO A 239 15.23 -2.11 -18.99
CA PRO A 239 16.66 -2.28 -18.79
C PRO A 239 17.21 -0.99 -18.17
N PRO A 240 18.13 -1.07 -17.21
CA PRO A 240 18.71 0.13 -16.63
C PRO A 240 19.16 1.01 -17.79
N THR A 241 18.67 2.25 -17.85
CA THR A 241 19.16 3.22 -18.82
C THR A 241 20.67 3.21 -18.64
N PRO A 242 21.46 2.89 -19.69
CA PRO A 242 22.90 2.89 -19.56
C PRO A 242 23.30 4.22 -18.93
N GLU A 243 24.01 4.16 -17.81
CA GLU A 243 24.63 5.36 -17.24
C GLU A 243 25.28 6.10 -18.40
N PRO A 244 25.03 7.42 -18.56
CA PRO A 244 25.70 8.17 -19.61
C PRO A 244 27.19 7.91 -19.44
N THR A 245 27.77 7.20 -20.41
CA THR A 245 29.22 7.01 -20.48
C THR A 245 29.79 8.41 -20.31
N PRO A 246 30.62 8.68 -19.29
CA PRO A 246 31.14 10.01 -19.07
C PRO A 246 31.78 10.44 -20.38
N GLU A 247 31.16 11.44 -21.01
CA GLU A 247 31.68 12.04 -22.23
C GLU A 247 33.11 12.47 -21.88
N PRO A 248 34.13 12.01 -22.63
CA PRO A 248 35.51 12.29 -22.30
C PRO A 248 35.64 13.80 -22.14
N ALA A 249 36.03 14.23 -20.95
CA ALA A 249 36.11 15.64 -20.59
C ALA A 249 36.82 16.39 -21.72
N GLY A 250 36.06 17.23 -22.43
CA GLY A 250 36.63 18.13 -23.41
C GLY A 250 37.76 18.93 -22.76
N PRO A 251 38.78 19.36 -23.53
CA PRO A 251 39.93 20.06 -23.00
C PRO A 251 39.47 21.22 -22.11
N VAL A 252 39.94 21.19 -20.85
CA VAL A 252 39.71 22.23 -19.85
C VAL A 252 40.09 23.57 -20.46
N GLN A 253 39.10 24.38 -20.82
CA GLN A 253 39.34 25.77 -21.17
C GLN A 253 39.84 26.45 -19.89
N GLY A 254 41.05 27.02 -19.99
CA GLY A 254 41.70 27.71 -18.89
C GLY A 254 40.84 28.87 -18.34
N PRO A 255 41.17 29.37 -17.14
CA PRO A 255 40.35 30.34 -16.43
C PRO A 255 40.13 31.60 -17.28
N LEU A 256 38.86 31.94 -17.53
CA LEU A 256 38.50 33.25 -18.05
C LEU A 256 38.87 34.33 -17.01
N PRO A 257 39.42 35.48 -17.44
CA PRO A 257 39.73 36.58 -16.54
C PRO A 257 38.45 37.13 -15.91
N VAL A 258 38.46 37.25 -14.58
CA VAL A 258 37.41 37.84 -13.76
C VAL A 258 37.28 39.33 -14.11
N PRO A 259 36.11 39.83 -14.55
CA PRO A 259 35.87 41.26 -14.67
C PRO A 259 35.79 41.88 -13.27
N THR A 260 36.63 42.87 -13.03
CA THR A 260 36.66 43.69 -11.80
C THR A 260 35.35 44.48 -11.70
N GLU A 261 34.53 44.15 -10.70
CA GLU A 261 33.28 44.84 -10.38
C GLU A 261 33.59 46.14 -9.60
N PRO A 262 33.08 47.31 -10.02
CA PRO A 262 33.25 48.53 -9.27
C PRO A 262 32.26 48.60 -8.10
N GLU A 263 32.81 48.87 -6.92
CA GLU A 263 32.11 49.36 -5.73
C GLU A 263 31.12 50.50 -6.05
N SER A 264 29.88 50.38 -5.57
CA SER A 264 29.29 51.28 -4.57
C SER A 264 27.76 51.42 -4.65
N ARG A 265 27.07 51.17 -3.53
CA ARG A 265 26.33 52.15 -2.69
C ARG A 265 25.17 51.48 -1.93
N PRO A 266 24.94 51.85 -0.66
CA PRO A 266 23.77 51.42 0.09
C PRO A 266 22.57 52.33 -0.22
N VAL A 267 21.40 51.75 -0.48
CA VAL A 267 20.13 52.48 -0.46
C VAL A 267 19.18 51.77 0.51
N SER A 268 18.90 52.48 1.58
CA SER A 268 17.83 52.23 2.54
C SER A 268 16.52 52.77 1.99
N ALA A 269 15.44 51.99 2.03
CA ALA A 269 14.09 52.48 2.35
C ALA A 269 13.09 51.33 2.46
N ALA A 270 12.40 51.31 3.60
CA ALA A 270 11.25 50.47 3.87
C ALA A 270 10.08 50.78 2.94
N THR A 271 9.31 49.76 2.57
CA THR A 271 7.91 49.95 2.17
C THR A 271 7.04 48.88 2.80
N LYS A 272 5.98 49.38 3.42
CA LYS A 272 4.94 48.74 4.22
C LYS A 272 3.94 48.08 3.26
N VAL A 273 3.66 46.79 3.43
CA VAL A 273 2.60 46.06 2.68
C VAL A 273 1.32 46.04 3.53
N PRO A 274 0.15 46.45 3.00
CA PRO A 274 -1.13 46.31 3.69
C PRO A 274 -1.73 44.89 3.51
N PRO A 275 -2.68 44.48 4.37
CA PRO A 275 -3.36 43.19 4.26
C PRO A 275 -4.64 43.31 3.41
N ASP A 276 -4.69 42.59 2.28
CA ASP A 276 -5.94 42.21 1.61
C ASP A 276 -6.21 40.73 1.94
N ALA A 277 -7.26 40.35 2.65
CA ALA A 277 -8.70 40.47 2.34
C ALA A 277 -9.15 39.55 1.18
N GLY A 278 -9.78 38.44 1.55
CA GLY A 278 -10.99 37.92 0.90
C GLY A 278 -10.86 37.31 -0.49
N GLY A 279 -10.88 35.97 -0.55
CA GLY A 279 -11.07 35.23 -1.79
C GLY A 279 -11.54 33.79 -1.54
N THR A 280 -12.78 33.64 -1.08
CA THR A 280 -13.45 32.34 -0.93
C THR A 280 -13.91 31.84 -2.31
N ASN A 281 -13.11 30.97 -2.93
CA ASN A 281 -13.57 30.18 -4.07
C ASN A 281 -14.32 28.95 -3.57
N SER A 282 -15.64 29.04 -3.72
CA SER A 282 -16.62 27.98 -3.53
C SER A 282 -16.51 26.94 -4.64
N TRP A 283 -16.24 25.70 -4.28
CA TRP A 283 -16.48 24.52 -5.11
C TRP A 283 -17.69 23.77 -4.54
N PRO A 284 -18.89 23.92 -5.14
CA PRO A 284 -20.04 23.12 -4.73
C PRO A 284 -20.12 21.85 -5.58
N GLY A 285 -20.24 20.70 -4.92
CA GLY A 285 -20.95 19.56 -5.50
C GLY A 285 -20.17 18.26 -5.69
N TYR A 286 -19.68 17.64 -4.61
CA TYR A 286 -19.48 16.18 -4.55
C TYR A 286 -19.71 15.60 -3.14
N LEU A 287 -20.64 16.17 -2.37
CA LEU A 287 -20.87 15.84 -0.96
C LEU A 287 -22.16 15.06 -0.66
N LEU A 288 -22.66 14.22 -1.56
CA LEU A 288 -23.92 13.50 -1.29
C LEU A 288 -23.98 11.99 -1.61
N ALA A 289 -22.85 11.32 -1.84
CA ALA A 289 -22.85 9.86 -2.03
C ALA A 289 -22.07 9.05 -0.98
N ALA A 290 -21.23 9.67 -0.14
CA ALA A 290 -20.40 8.92 0.83
C ALA A 290 -20.95 8.87 2.27
N GLN A 291 -22.04 9.59 2.58
CA GLN A 291 -22.52 9.73 3.96
C GLN A 291 -23.50 8.65 4.44
N LEU A 292 -23.99 7.74 3.59
CA LEU A 292 -24.95 6.71 4.02
C LEU A 292 -24.33 5.33 4.33
N GLY A 293 -23.05 5.11 4.03
CA GLY A 293 -22.35 3.86 4.40
C GLY A 293 -21.75 3.86 5.82
N ILE A 294 -21.49 5.03 6.40
CA ILE A 294 -20.72 5.15 7.66
C ILE A 294 -21.62 5.24 8.91
N LEU A 295 -22.93 5.51 8.74
CA LEU A 295 -23.87 5.53 9.86
C LEU A 295 -24.40 4.14 10.26
N TYR A 296 -24.20 3.10 9.44
CA TYR A 296 -24.69 1.74 9.78
C TYR A 296 -23.75 0.97 10.74
N GLY A 297 -22.46 1.29 10.78
CA GLY A 297 -21.50 0.65 11.70
C GLY A 297 -21.54 1.22 13.13
N ALA A 298 -21.65 2.55 13.26
CA ALA A 298 -21.62 3.20 14.57
C ALA A 298 -22.95 3.11 15.34
N GLY A 299 -24.09 3.01 14.64
CA GLY A 299 -25.43 2.98 15.26
C GLY A 299 -25.77 1.66 15.97
N VAL A 300 -25.24 0.53 15.49
CA VAL A 300 -25.54 -0.81 16.07
C VAL A 300 -24.76 -1.04 17.37
N PHE A 301 -23.56 -0.46 17.50
CA PHE A 301 -22.70 -0.64 18.67
C PHE A 301 -23.20 0.06 19.94
N TRP A 302 -23.98 1.15 19.81
CA TRP A 302 -24.50 1.87 20.97
C TRP A 302 -25.76 1.20 21.57
N LEU A 303 -26.61 0.57 20.75
CA LEU A 303 -27.85 -0.05 21.23
C LEU A 303 -27.62 -1.42 21.90
N GLY A 304 -26.64 -2.20 21.44
CA GLY A 304 -26.31 -3.52 22.03
C GLY A 304 -25.75 -3.44 23.46
N ARG A 305 -25.01 -2.37 23.78
CA ARG A 305 -24.36 -2.21 25.09
C ARG A 305 -25.31 -1.77 26.20
N LYS A 306 -26.49 -1.24 25.86
CA LYS A 306 -27.52 -0.82 26.83
C LYS A 306 -28.44 -1.95 27.28
N LEU A 307 -28.57 -3.02 26.49
CA LEU A 307 -29.43 -4.17 26.83
C LEU A 307 -28.73 -5.22 27.72
N SER A 308 -27.40 -5.28 27.75
CA SER A 308 -26.66 -6.25 28.59
C SER A 308 -26.53 -5.87 30.07
N ARG A 309 -26.95 -4.66 30.48
CA ARG A 309 -26.86 -4.18 31.88
C ARG A 309 -28.16 -4.26 32.68
N ARG A 310 -29.24 -4.85 32.13
CA ARG A 310 -30.53 -5.00 32.83
C ARG A 310 -30.86 -6.41 33.32
N ASN A 311 -30.01 -7.41 33.08
CA ASN A 311 -30.19 -8.79 33.57
C ASN A 311 -28.98 -9.28 34.40
N ARG A 312 -28.57 -8.51 35.40
CA ARG A 312 -27.83 -9.00 36.57
C ARG A 312 -28.29 -8.24 37.80
#